data_AF-A0A0M4M7E0-F1
#
_entry.id   AF-A0A0M4M7E0-F1
#
_cell.length_a   1.000
_cell.length_b   1.000
_cell.length_c   1.000
_cell.angle_alpha   90.00
_cell.angle_beta   90.00
_cell.angle_gamma   90.00
#
_symmetry.space_group_name_H-M   'P 1'
#
loop_
_entity.id
_entity.type
_entity.pdbx_description
1 polymer ?
#
loop_
_entity_poly.entity_id
_entity_poly.type
_entity_poly.pdbx_seq_one_letter_code
_entity_poly.pdbx_strand_id
1 'polypeptide(L)' 'MASERDLVKLRQKRAAAEDAFEKADAAFRDGIRAALADGMKAAQIADATGLSRPRIYQIRDGRR' A
#
# COMPACT_ATOMS: atom_id res chain seq x y z
N MET A 1 13.16 7.02 32.40
CA MET A 1 13.35 5.69 31.77
C MET A 1 11.98 5.18 31.38
N ALA A 2 11.73 4.83 30.11
CA ALA A 2 10.46 4.22 29.71
C ALA A 2 10.31 2.87 30.41
N SER A 3 9.13 2.58 30.95
CA SER A 3 8.89 1.30 31.64
C SER A 3 8.76 0.16 30.62
N GLU A 4 9.00 -1.08 31.06
CA GLU A 4 8.77 -2.28 30.23
C GLU A 4 7.34 -2.30 29.64
N ARG A 5 6.35 -1.85 30.42
CA ARG A 5 4.95 -1.70 29.97
C ARG A 5 4.81 -0.69 28.84
N ASP A 6 5.60 0.38 28.85
CA ASP A 6 5.57 1.39 27.79
C ASP A 6 6.15 0.84 26.49
N LEU A 7 7.24 0.06 26.57
CA LEU A 7 7.84 -0.62 25.42
C LEU A 7 6.89 -1.64 24.79
N VAL A 8 6.18 -2.43 25.62
CA VAL A 8 5.15 -3.38 25.13
C VAL A 8 4.03 -2.64 24.41
N LYS A 9 3.54 -1.52 24.96
CA LYS A 9 2.51 -0.69 24.32
C LYS A 9 2.99 -0.10 22.99
N LEU A 10 4.24 0.37 22.92
CA LEU A 10 4.82 0.89 21.67
C LEU A 10 4.92 -0.21 20.61
N ARG A 11 5.34 -1.42 20.99
CA ARG A 11 5.37 -2.58 20.07
C ARG A 11 3.98 -2.92 19.54
N GLN A 12 2.97 -2.94 20.40
CA GLN A 12 1.59 -3.20 20.00
C GLN A 12 1.05 -2.13 19.05
N LYS A 13 1.29 -0.84 19.35
CA LYS A 13 0.91 0.27 18.47
C LYS A 13 1.59 0.17 17.10
N ARG A 14 2.88 -0.17 17.09
CA ARG A 14 3.62 -0.38 15.85
C ARG A 14 3.03 -1.52 15.04
N ALA A 15 2.80 -2.69 15.64
CA ALA A 15 2.20 -3.83 14.95
C ALA A 15 0.80 -3.51 14.38
N ALA A 16 -0.03 -2.77 15.13
CA ALA A 16 -1.34 -2.34 14.66
C ALA A 16 -1.25 -1.34 13.50
N ALA A 17 -0.29 -0.42 13.52
CA ALA A 17 -0.06 0.52 12.43
C ALA A 17 0.48 -0.18 11.17
N GLU A 18 1.36 -1.17 11.33
CA GLU A 18 1.87 -1.99 10.22
C GLU A 18 0.74 -2.79 9.57
N ASP A 19 -0.14 -3.43 10.35
CA ASP A 19 -1.31 -4.14 9.83
C ASP A 19 -2.29 -3.21 9.11
N ALA A 20 -2.58 -2.04 9.69
CA ALA A 20 -3.44 -1.04 9.05
C ALA A 20 -2.84 -0.52 7.73
N PHE A 21 -1.52 -0.29 7.70
CA PHE A 21 -0.80 0.13 6.51
C PHE A 21 -0.85 -0.95 5.42
N GLU A 22 -0.55 -2.21 5.74
CA GLU A 22 -0.58 -3.31 4.77
C GLU A 22 -1.99 -3.51 4.19
N LYS A 23 -3.05 -3.37 5.00
CA LYS A 23 -4.44 -3.41 4.52
C LYS A 23 -4.77 -2.26 3.56
N ALA A 24 -4.36 -1.03 3.91
CA ALA A 24 -4.57 0.13 3.05
C ALA A 24 -3.79 0.02 1.74
N ASP A 25 -2.53 -0.45 1.79
CA ASP A 25 -1.70 -0.67 0.61
C ASP A 25 -2.25 -1.78 -0.29
N ALA A 26 -2.77 -2.88 0.29
CA ALA A 26 -3.43 -3.93 -0.46
C ALA A 26 -4.67 -3.41 -1.21
N ALA A 27 -5.56 -2.68 -0.51
CA ALA A 27 -6.74 -2.08 -1.11
C ALA A 27 -6.38 -1.09 -2.24
N PHE A 28 -5.32 -0.29 -2.03
CA PHE A 28 -4.82 0.63 -3.04
C PHE A 28 -4.31 -0.10 -4.29
N ARG A 29 -3.53 -1.17 -4.11
CA ARG A 29 -3.06 -2.01 -5.23
C ARG A 29 -4.21 -2.67 -5.98
N ASP A 30 -5.23 -3.13 -5.28
CA ASP A 30 -6.43 -3.71 -5.90
C ASP A 30 -7.21 -2.67 -6.71
N GLY A 31 -7.31 -1.42 -6.22
CA GLY A 31 -7.87 -0.31 -7.00
C GLY A 31 -7.10 -0.04 -8.31
N ILE A 32 -5.76 -0.10 -8.28
CA ILE A 32 -4.93 0.03 -9.49
C ILE A 32 -5.20 -1.11 -10.46
N ARG A 33 -5.31 -2.35 -9.97
CA ARG A 33 -5.61 -3.52 -10.83
C ARG A 33 -6.99 -3.41 -11.47
N ALA A 34 -7.98 -3.00 -10.69
CA ALA A 34 -9.34 -2.76 -11.19
C ALA A 34 -9.35 -1.69 -12.28
N ALA A 35 -8.69 -0.55 -12.06
CA ALA A 35 -8.61 0.52 -13.07
C ALA A 35 -7.95 0.05 -14.38
N LEU A 36 -6.90 -0.78 -14.30
CA LEU A 36 -6.29 -1.39 -15.50
C LEU A 36 -7.24 -2.37 -16.19
N ALA A 37 -8.00 -3.16 -15.43
CA ALA A 37 -8.98 -4.10 -15.97
C ALA A 37 -10.15 -3.37 -16.66
N ASP A 38 -10.54 -2.21 -16.14
CA ASP A 38 -11.57 -1.32 -16.71
C ASP A 38 -11.06 -0.53 -17.94
N GLY A 39 -9.81 -0.76 -18.35
CA GLY A 39 -9.23 -0.17 -19.56
C GLY A 39 -8.56 1.19 -19.36
N MET A 40 -8.42 1.68 -18.12
CA MET A 40 -7.66 2.90 -17.85
C MET A 40 -6.19 2.71 -18.22
N LYS A 41 -5.60 3.69 -18.91
CA LYS A 41 -4.20 3.61 -19.33
C LYS A 41 -3.28 3.81 -18.13
N ALA A 42 -2.17 3.07 -18.08
CA ALA A 42 -1.16 3.20 -17.02
C ALA A 42 -0.61 4.64 -16.84
N ALA A 43 -0.60 5.46 -17.90
CA ALA A 43 -0.23 6.87 -17.78
C ALA A 43 -1.25 7.69 -16.96
N GLN A 44 -2.56 7.48 -17.20
CA GLN A 44 -3.62 8.15 -16.44
C GLN A 44 -3.59 7.74 -14.97
N ILE A 45 -3.32 6.46 -14.70
CA ILE A 45 -3.16 5.95 -13.33
C ILE A 45 -1.92 6.57 -12.68
N ALA A 46 -0.81 6.71 -13.41
CA ALA A 46 0.40 7.35 -12.90
C ALA A 46 0.13 8.81 -12.48
N ASP A 47 -0.55 9.56 -13.34
CA ASP A 47 -0.92 10.96 -13.05
C ASP A 47 -1.85 11.06 -11.84
N ALA A 48 -2.81 10.13 -11.69
CA ALA A 48 -3.76 10.12 -10.58
C ALA A 48 -3.15 9.67 -9.24
N THR A 49 -2.15 8.79 -9.27
CA THR A 49 -1.59 8.14 -8.07
C THR A 49 -0.22 8.67 -7.67
N GLY A 50 0.47 9.41 -8.55
CA GLY A 50 1.86 9.81 -8.37
C GLY A 50 2.87 8.67 -8.53
N LEU A 51 2.43 7.46 -8.91
CA LEU A 51 3.31 6.32 -9.13
C LEU A 51 3.99 6.39 -10.50
N SER A 52 5.17 5.78 -10.59
CA SER A 52 5.81 5.55 -11.89
C SER A 52 5.05 4.47 -12.69
N ARG A 53 5.05 4.60 -14.03
CA ARG A 53 4.48 3.58 -14.93
C ARG A 53 5.05 2.17 -14.68
N PRO A 54 6.37 1.99 -14.46
CA PRO A 54 6.92 0.68 -14.08
C PRO A 54 6.28 0.11 -12.81
N ARG A 55 6.03 0.94 -11.79
CA ARG A 55 5.41 0.49 -10.54
C ARG A 55 3.98 0.00 -10.76
N ILE A 56 3.22 0.67 -11.61
CA ILE A 56 1.85 0.26 -11.97
C ILE A 56 1.86 -1.13 -12.63
N TYR A 57 2.80 -1.40 -13.53
CA TYR A 57 2.93 -2.73 -14.14
C TYR A 57 3.38 -3.80 -13.13
N GLN A 58 4.26 -3.47 -12.18
CA GLN A 58 4.60 -4.39 -11.09
C GLN A 58 3.35 -4.76 -10.26
N ILE A 59 2.52 -3.78 -9.92
CA ILE A 59 1.27 -3.99 -9.18
C ILE A 59 0.30 -4.87 -9.97
N ARG A 60 0.15 -4.61 -11.28
CA ARG A 60 -0.62 -5.46 -12.21
C ARG A 60 -0.14 -6.91 -12.18
N ASP A 61 1.16 -7.11 -12.24
CA ASP A 61 1.80 -8.43 -12.33
C ASP A 61 1.96 -9.11 -10.95
N GLY A 62 1.50 -8.47 -9.87
CA GLY A 62 1.60 -8.99 -8.50
C GLY A 62 3.02 -9.04 -7.92
N ARG A 63 3.96 -8.28 -8.50
CA ARG A 63 5.35 -8.23 -8.06
C ARG A 63 5.52 -7.17 -6.97
N ARG A 64 6.24 -7.52 -5.88
CA ARG A 64 6.62 -6.58 -4.83
C ARG A 64 7.83 -5.76 -5.25
#